data_AF-A0AAI9AJF2-F1
#
_entry.id   AF-A0AAI9AJF2-F1
#
_cell.length_a   1.000
_cell.length_b   1.000
_cell.length_c   1.000
_cell.angle_alpha   90.00
_cell.angle_beta   90.00
_cell.angle_gamma   90.00
#
_symmetry.space_group_name_H-M   'P 1'
#
loop_
_entity.id
_entity.type
_entity.pdbx_description
1 polymer ?
#
loop_
_entity_poly.entity_id
_entity_poly.type
_entity_poly.pdbx_seq_one_letter_code
_entity_poly.pdbx_strand_id
1 'polypeptide(L)'
;MKLTKILVASAIGISLTASVALADYNKGFKYYTKYIKKKAHIKAPQFVKILGVQSVDELKALFKDNAKPLIEKLKKSGHEKAAKAVEKIAKKKKLKDLEDFLVGIMQGKIPAGCS
;
A
#
# COMPACT_ATOMS: atom_id res chain seq x y z
N MET A 1 25.04 -37.28 -3.71
CA MET A 1 24.89 -36.22 -2.68
C MET A 1 24.89 -34.86 -3.36
N LYS A 2 23.95 -33.99 -2.94
CA LYS A 2 23.99 -32.52 -2.93
C LYS A 2 23.86 -31.76 -4.27
N LEU A 3 22.60 -31.41 -4.58
CA LEU A 3 22.21 -30.27 -5.40
C LEU A 3 22.70 -28.95 -4.77
N THR A 4 23.69 -28.31 -5.38
CA THR A 4 24.18 -26.99 -4.96
C THR A 4 23.24 -25.89 -5.45
N LYS A 5 22.31 -25.53 -4.56
CA LYS A 5 21.59 -24.26 -4.59
C LYS A 5 22.56 -23.12 -4.27
N ILE A 6 22.88 -22.24 -5.21
CA ILE A 6 23.24 -20.84 -4.89
C ILE A 6 22.63 -19.95 -5.98
N LEU A 7 21.40 -19.50 -5.73
CA LEU A 7 20.80 -18.35 -6.41
C LEU A 7 21.46 -17.10 -5.82
N VAL A 8 22.23 -16.42 -6.66
CA VAL A 8 22.81 -15.10 -6.37
C VAL A 8 21.65 -14.13 -6.15
N ALA A 9 21.40 -13.79 -4.88
CA ALA A 9 20.47 -12.74 -4.50
C ALA A 9 21.05 -11.41 -4.99
N SER A 10 20.43 -10.85 -6.02
CA SER A 10 20.72 -9.53 -6.56
C SER A 10 20.65 -8.50 -5.43
N ALA A 11 21.79 -7.87 -5.15
CA ALA A 11 21.86 -6.72 -4.27
C ALA A 11 21.06 -5.56 -4.88
N ILE A 12 19.83 -5.36 -4.42
CA ILE A 12 19.09 -4.12 -4.69
C ILE A 12 19.64 -3.09 -3.72
N GLY A 13 20.57 -2.27 -4.22
CA GLY A 13 21.04 -1.09 -3.52
C GLY A 13 19.89 -0.11 -3.31
N ILE A 14 19.59 0.20 -2.05
CA ILE A 14 18.71 1.30 -1.68
C ILE A 14 19.58 2.30 -0.93
N SER A 15 19.82 3.44 -1.55
CA SER A 15 20.48 4.60 -0.96
C SER A 15 19.75 5.02 0.33
N LEU A 16 20.51 5.09 1.40
CA LEU A 16 20.07 5.38 2.76
C LEU A 16 19.79 6.88 2.94
N THR A 17 18.65 7.38 2.46
CA THR A 17 18.14 8.72 2.85
C THR A 17 16.73 8.67 3.43
N ALA A 18 16.29 7.49 3.87
CA ALA A 18 14.88 7.21 4.11
C ALA A 18 14.48 7.00 5.58
N SER A 19 15.30 7.32 6.57
CA SER A 19 15.06 6.87 7.96
C SER A 19 13.70 7.26 8.56
N VAL A 20 13.19 8.46 8.24
CA VAL A 20 11.83 8.89 8.67
C VAL A 20 10.73 8.39 7.72
N ALA A 21 10.94 8.46 6.40
CA ALA A 21 9.98 7.97 5.42
C ALA A 21 9.78 6.44 5.44
N LEU A 22 10.77 5.67 5.91
CA LEU A 22 10.67 4.21 6.06
C LEU A 22 9.80 3.80 7.26
N ALA A 23 9.84 4.58 8.35
CA ALA A 23 9.09 4.24 9.56
C ALA A 23 7.57 4.33 9.34
N ASP A 24 7.11 5.41 8.70
CA ASP A 24 5.69 5.60 8.40
C ASP A 24 5.22 4.72 7.25
N TYR A 25 6.08 4.49 6.24
CA TYR A 25 5.85 3.49 5.20
C TYR A 25 5.64 2.06 5.75
N ASN A 26 6.48 1.61 6.70
CA ASN A 26 6.36 0.28 7.30
C ASN A 26 5.10 0.14 8.18
N LYS A 27 4.71 1.20 8.91
CA LYS A 27 3.43 1.24 9.63
C LYS A 27 2.26 1.16 8.66
N GLY A 28 2.31 1.92 7.57
CA GLY A 28 1.33 1.88 6.50
C GLY A 28 1.18 0.49 5.88
N PHE A 29 2.29 -0.18 5.58
CA PHE A 29 2.29 -1.57 5.09
C PHE A 29 1.64 -2.54 6.08
N LYS A 30 1.92 -2.40 7.39
CA LYS A 30 1.28 -3.21 8.43
C LYS A 30 -0.23 -3.00 8.47
N TYR A 31 -0.70 -1.76 8.36
CA TYR A 31 -2.13 -1.45 8.33
C TYR A 31 -2.81 -1.92 7.05
N TYR A 32 -2.18 -1.68 5.90
CA TYR A 32 -2.62 -2.22 4.62
C TYR A 32 -2.78 -3.73 4.69
N THR A 33 -1.78 -4.43 5.23
CA THR A 33 -1.81 -5.89 5.35
C THR A 33 -2.93 -6.36 6.28
N LYS A 34 -3.04 -5.75 7.46
CA LYS A 34 -4.03 -6.13 8.49
C LYS A 34 -5.47 -5.89 8.06
N TYR A 35 -5.73 -4.77 7.39
CA TYR A 35 -7.09 -4.30 7.12
C TYR A 35 -7.52 -4.51 5.68
N ILE A 36 -6.64 -4.33 4.70
CA ILE A 36 -6.99 -4.45 3.27
C ILE A 36 -6.59 -5.84 2.76
N LYS A 37 -5.30 -6.21 2.78
CA LYS A 37 -4.84 -7.52 2.26
C LYS A 37 -5.55 -8.69 2.92
N LYS A 38 -5.59 -8.75 4.26
CA LYS A 38 -6.20 -9.88 4.99
C LYS A 38 -7.74 -9.93 4.92
N LYS A 39 -8.42 -8.82 4.60
CA LYS A 39 -9.90 -8.79 4.58
C LYS A 39 -10.48 -8.81 3.17
N ALA A 40 -9.84 -8.11 2.24
CA ALA A 40 -10.27 -8.02 0.85
C ALA A 40 -9.46 -8.92 -0.08
N HIS A 41 -8.38 -9.55 0.40
CA HIS A 41 -7.48 -10.40 -0.39
C HIS A 41 -6.80 -9.68 -1.56
N ILE A 42 -6.64 -8.35 -1.46
CA ILE A 42 -6.01 -7.52 -2.50
C ILE A 42 -4.54 -7.26 -2.16
N LYS A 43 -3.63 -7.58 -3.07
CA LYS A 43 -2.20 -7.24 -2.95
C LYS A 43 -1.97 -5.75 -3.24
N ALA A 44 -0.97 -5.12 -2.62
CA ALA A 44 -0.77 -3.68 -2.76
C ALA A 44 -0.60 -3.19 -4.23
N PRO A 45 0.15 -3.89 -5.10
CA PRO A 45 0.24 -3.50 -6.52
C PRO A 45 -1.11 -3.60 -7.23
N GLN A 46 -1.91 -4.62 -6.91
CA GLN A 46 -3.26 -4.77 -7.47
C GLN A 46 -4.19 -3.67 -6.94
N PHE A 47 -4.04 -3.27 -5.69
CA PHE A 47 -4.81 -2.17 -5.12
C PHE A 47 -4.53 -0.86 -5.84
N VAL A 48 -3.27 -0.51 -6.06
CA VAL A 48 -2.91 0.71 -6.85
C VAL A 48 -3.49 0.63 -8.27
N LYS A 49 -3.46 -0.54 -8.92
CA LYS A 49 -4.11 -0.74 -10.23
C LYS A 49 -5.63 -0.54 -10.19
N ILE A 50 -6.31 -1.07 -9.17
CA ILE A 50 -7.75 -0.87 -8.95
C ILE A 50 -8.07 0.62 -8.78
N LEU A 51 -7.20 1.35 -8.07
CA LEU A 51 -7.35 2.79 -7.93
C LEU A 51 -7.17 3.54 -9.24
N GLY A 52 -6.47 2.96 -10.22
CA GLY A 52 -6.31 3.54 -11.56
C GLY A 52 -5.70 4.95 -11.56
N VAL A 53 -4.91 5.27 -10.54
CA VAL A 53 -4.24 6.57 -10.39
C VAL A 53 -2.92 6.56 -11.17
N GLN A 54 -2.62 7.63 -11.88
CA GLN A 54 -1.40 7.75 -12.69
C GLN A 54 -0.33 8.59 -11.99
N SER A 55 -0.75 9.48 -11.07
CA SER A 55 0.12 10.39 -10.33
C SER A 55 -0.05 10.30 -8.82
N VAL A 56 0.98 10.75 -8.09
CA VAL A 56 0.95 10.84 -6.63
C VAL A 56 -0.12 11.84 -6.16
N ASP A 57 -0.31 12.94 -6.89
CA ASP A 57 -1.32 13.95 -6.56
C ASP A 57 -2.75 13.42 -6.70
N GLU A 58 -3.03 12.62 -7.74
CA GLU A 58 -4.31 11.91 -7.86
C GLU A 58 -4.53 10.93 -6.71
N LEU A 59 -3.49 10.20 -6.30
CA LEU A 59 -3.57 9.33 -5.13
C LEU A 59 -3.90 10.13 -3.88
N LYS A 60 -3.20 11.22 -3.61
CA LYS A 60 -3.46 12.09 -2.45
C LYS A 60 -4.86 12.69 -2.46
N ALA A 61 -5.37 13.03 -3.65
CA ALA A 61 -6.74 13.51 -3.81
C ALA A 61 -7.77 12.48 -3.33
N LEU A 62 -7.50 11.17 -3.47
CA LEU A 62 -8.37 10.11 -2.97
C LEU A 62 -8.44 10.05 -1.44
N PHE A 63 -7.42 10.56 -0.73
CA PHE A 63 -7.34 10.58 0.73
C PHE A 63 -7.98 11.81 1.38
N LYS A 64 -8.38 12.82 0.58
CA LYS A 64 -9.12 13.99 1.07
C LYS A 64 -10.43 13.60 1.76
N ASP A 65 -10.92 14.47 2.63
CA ASP A 65 -12.19 14.30 3.34
C ASP A 65 -12.32 12.96 4.11
N ASN A 66 -11.24 12.54 4.78
CA ASN A 66 -11.15 11.22 5.43
C ASN A 66 -11.27 10.04 4.45
N ALA A 67 -10.67 10.18 3.27
CA ALA A 67 -10.68 9.19 2.20
C ALA A 67 -12.08 8.84 1.66
N LYS A 68 -13.04 9.78 1.75
CA LYS A 68 -14.36 9.61 1.12
C LYS A 68 -14.27 9.26 -0.37
N PRO A 69 -13.46 9.98 -1.20
CA PRO A 69 -13.36 9.66 -2.62
C PRO A 69 -12.80 8.26 -2.87
N LEU A 70 -11.81 7.82 -2.08
CA LEU A 70 -11.27 6.46 -2.12
C LEU A 70 -12.34 5.41 -1.80
N ILE A 71 -13.12 5.62 -0.74
CA ILE A 71 -14.17 4.70 -0.30
C ILE A 71 -15.25 4.56 -1.37
N GLU A 72 -15.70 5.67 -1.95
CA GLU A 72 -16.70 5.68 -3.02
C GLU A 72 -16.18 4.96 -4.27
N LYS A 73 -14.94 5.23 -4.67
CA LYS A 73 -14.31 4.55 -5.81
C LYS A 73 -14.26 3.04 -5.58
N LEU A 74 -13.83 2.60 -4.41
CA LEU A 74 -13.79 1.18 -4.05
C LEU A 74 -15.18 0.53 -4.04
N LYS A 75 -16.22 1.23 -3.55
CA LYS A 75 -17.61 0.74 -3.60
C LYS A 75 -18.09 0.61 -5.04
N LYS A 76 -17.86 1.61 -5.89
CA LYS A 76 -18.23 1.60 -7.32
C LYS A 76 -17.52 0.48 -8.10
N SER A 77 -16.28 0.16 -7.74
CA SER A 77 -15.52 -0.95 -8.34
C SER A 77 -15.84 -2.33 -7.74
N GLY A 78 -16.89 -2.46 -6.91
CA GLY A 78 -17.28 -3.75 -6.31
C GLY A 78 -16.36 -4.24 -5.18
N HIS A 79 -15.46 -3.40 -4.67
CA HIS A 79 -14.51 -3.73 -3.60
C HIS A 79 -15.00 -3.26 -2.22
N GLU A 80 -16.23 -3.60 -1.86
CA GLU A 80 -16.87 -3.17 -0.60
C GLU A 80 -16.08 -3.53 0.66
N LYS A 81 -15.42 -4.71 0.67
CA LYS A 81 -14.56 -5.13 1.80
C LYS A 81 -13.36 -4.19 1.97
N ALA A 82 -12.77 -3.73 0.86
CA ALA A 82 -11.68 -2.78 0.89
C ALA A 82 -12.17 -1.39 1.32
N ALA A 83 -13.34 -0.96 0.85
CA ALA A 83 -13.97 0.29 1.27
C ALA A 83 -14.22 0.31 2.79
N LYS A 84 -14.80 -0.74 3.36
CA LYS A 84 -15.00 -0.89 4.82
C LYS A 84 -13.68 -0.93 5.59
N ALA A 85 -12.62 -1.47 5.00
CA ALA A 85 -11.29 -1.47 5.59
C ALA A 85 -10.69 -0.06 5.66
N VAL A 86 -10.82 0.72 4.58
CA VAL A 86 -10.40 2.13 4.53
C VAL A 86 -11.21 2.96 5.54
N GLU A 87 -12.53 2.77 5.63
CA GLU A 87 -13.37 3.42 6.66
C GLU A 87 -12.86 3.13 8.09
N LYS A 88 -12.44 1.89 8.37
CA LYS A 88 -11.85 1.53 9.69
C LYS A 88 -10.51 2.20 9.95
N ILE A 89 -9.67 2.34 8.92
CA ILE A 89 -8.38 3.05 9.02
C ILE A 89 -8.60 4.55 9.26
N ALA A 90 -9.58 5.15 8.58
CA ALA A 90 -10.03 6.52 8.77
C ALA A 90 -10.48 6.79 10.21
N LYS A 91 -11.38 5.96 10.75
CA LYS A 91 -11.85 6.06 12.14
C LYS A 91 -10.72 5.94 13.16
N LYS A 92 -9.64 5.23 12.84
CA LYS A 92 -8.45 5.08 13.70
C LYS A 92 -7.45 6.21 13.55
N LYS A 93 -7.71 7.22 12.71
CA LYS A 93 -6.78 8.33 12.39
C LYS A 93 -5.42 7.82 11.86
N LYS A 94 -5.45 6.72 11.08
CA LYS A 94 -4.26 6.07 10.48
C LYS A 94 -4.23 6.18 8.95
N LEU A 95 -4.98 7.12 8.37
CA LEU A 95 -5.03 7.31 6.92
C LEU A 95 -3.70 7.79 6.34
N LYS A 96 -3.00 8.67 7.06
CA LYS A 96 -1.70 9.18 6.63
C LYS A 96 -0.67 8.06 6.45
N ASP A 97 -0.61 7.12 7.40
CA ASP A 97 0.26 5.93 7.28
C ASP A 97 -0.09 5.11 6.02
N LEU A 98 -1.38 4.92 5.72
CA LEU A 98 -1.82 4.21 4.52
C LEU A 98 -1.47 4.96 3.24
N GLU A 99 -1.64 6.29 3.23
CA GLU A 99 -1.28 7.17 2.12
C GLU A 99 0.22 7.09 1.83
N ASP A 100 1.06 7.30 2.84
CA ASP A 100 2.53 7.26 2.73
C ASP A 100 3.01 5.91 2.19
N PHE A 101 2.37 4.82 2.60
CA PHE A 101 2.65 3.50 2.05
C PHE A 101 2.32 3.40 0.55
N LEU A 102 1.12 3.81 0.13
CA LEU A 102 0.70 3.73 -1.28
C LEU A 102 1.50 4.68 -2.18
N VAL A 103 1.83 5.88 -1.68
CA VAL A 103 2.75 6.82 -2.36
C VAL A 103 4.11 6.15 -2.55
N GLY A 104 4.62 5.47 -1.51
CA GLY A 104 5.84 4.68 -1.61
C GLY A 104 5.78 3.62 -2.71
N ILE A 105 4.67 2.87 -2.81
CA ILE A 105 4.45 1.91 -3.91
C ILE A 105 4.51 2.59 -5.28
N MET A 106 3.83 3.73 -5.45
CA MET A 106 3.82 4.48 -6.73
C MET A 106 5.20 5.02 -7.10
N GLN A 107 6.03 5.35 -6.11
CA GLN A 107 7.42 5.80 -6.29
C GLN A 107 8.42 4.64 -6.49
N GLY A 108 7.93 3.40 -6.64
CA GLY A 108 8.76 2.23 -6.90
C GLY A 108 9.31 1.53 -5.65
N LYS A 109 8.97 1.99 -4.43
CA LYS A 109 9.26 1.24 -3.20
C LYS A 109 8.26 0.10 -3.08
N ILE A 110 8.61 -1.09 -3.52
CA ILE A 110 7.81 -2.31 -3.31
C ILE A 110 8.42 -3.06 -2.12
N PRO A 111 7.67 -3.28 -1.02
CA PRO A 111 8.22 -3.97 0.14
C PRO A 111 8.35 -5.47 -0.17
N ALA A 112 9.34 -6.12 0.44
CA ALA A 112 9.44 -7.58 0.40
C ALA A 112 8.11 -8.21 0.88
N GLY A 113 7.52 -9.11 0.06
CA GLY A 113 6.23 -9.74 0.36
C GLY A 113 4.98 -9.11 -0.31
N CYS A 114 5.17 -8.14 -1.22
CA CYS A 114 4.14 -7.68 -2.15
C CYS A 114 4.03 -8.49 -3.46
N SER A 115 4.87 -9.52 -3.63
CA SER A 115 4.80 -10.52 -4.71
C SER A 115 3.59 -11.45 -4.61
#